data_AF-A0A915NPF0-F1
#
_entry.id   AF-A0A915NPF0-F1
#
_cell.length_a   1.000
_cell.length_b   1.000
_cell.length_c   1.000
_cell.angle_alpha   90.00
_cell.angle_beta   90.00
_cell.angle_gamma   90.00
#
_symmetry.space_group_name_H-M   'P 1'
#
loop_
_entity.id
_entity.type
_entity.pdbx_description
1 polymer ?
#
loop_
_entity_poly.entity_id
_entity_poly.type
_entity_poly.pdbx_seq_one_letter_code
_entity_poly.pdbx_strand_id
1 'polypeptide(L)'
;MESLENLKSSFDQDVEKMRQLERDRTRCITNRKQLESQMTENKMVKEELDRLEEGAEVFKLIGPVLVKQELGEAKENVQKRIDYIQKEM
;
A
#
# COMPACT_ATOMS: atom_id res chain seq x y z
N MET A 1 7.64 39.97 31.91
CA MET A 1 8.38 39.82 30.64
C MET A 1 8.74 38.35 30.42
N GLU A 2 9.41 37.70 31.36
CA GLU A 2 9.72 36.26 31.31
C GLU A 2 8.51 35.32 31.11
N SER A 3 7.37 35.61 31.76
CA SER A 3 6.13 34.84 31.57
C SER A 3 5.55 34.93 30.16
N LEU A 4 5.72 36.07 29.48
CA LEU A 4 5.25 36.29 28.12
C LEU A 4 6.16 35.59 27.10
N GLU A 5 7.47 35.58 27.34
CA GLU A 5 8.45 34.83 26.55
C GLU A 5 8.23 33.32 26.67
N ASN A 6 7.97 32.81 27.87
CA ASN A 6 7.66 31.40 28.09
C ASN A 6 6.37 30.99 27.35
N LEU A 7 5.33 31.83 27.39
CA LEU A 7 4.09 31.59 26.66
C LEU A 7 4.32 31.57 25.14
N LYS A 8 5.09 32.53 24.61
CA LYS A 8 5.46 32.58 23.19
C LYS A 8 6.23 31.32 22.77
N SER A 9 7.24 30.92 23.57
CA SER A 9 8.05 29.73 23.27
C SER A 9 7.21 28.45 23.25
N SER A 10 6.27 28.31 24.20
CA SER A 10 5.32 27.19 24.20
C SER A 10 4.46 27.17 22.94
N PHE A 11 3.94 28.33 22.53
CA PHE A 11 3.12 28.44 21.33
C PHE A 11 3.90 28.07 20.06
N ASP A 12 5.15 28.56 19.92
CA ASP A 12 6.02 28.22 18.80
C ASP A 12 6.32 26.71 18.73
N GLN A 13 6.53 26.05 19.88
CA GLN A 13 6.70 24.59 19.94
C GLN A 13 5.44 23.84 19.50
N ASP A 14 4.27 24.27 19.94
CA ASP A 14 3.01 23.61 19.59
C ASP A 14 2.66 23.80 18.11
N VAL A 15 2.97 24.95 17.52
CA VAL A 15 2.86 25.18 16.08
C VAL A 15 3.78 24.26 15.29
N GLU A 16 5.02 24.04 15.74
CA GLU A 16 5.93 23.13 15.03
C GLU A 16 5.49 21.66 15.16
N LYS A 17 5.01 21.24 16.33
CA LYS A 17 4.39 19.91 16.50
C LYS A 17 3.19 19.73 15.58
N MET A 18 2.31 20.73 15.49
CA MET A 18 1.15 20.69 14.58
C MET A 18 1.59 20.54 13.12
N ARG A 19 2.60 21.30 12.69
CA ARG A 19 3.15 21.19 11.32
C ARG A 19 3.75 19.81 11.05
N GLN A 20 4.44 19.23 12.03
CA GLN A 20 4.97 17.88 11.91
C GLN A 20 3.86 16.84 11.77
N LEU A 21 2.81 16.93 12.60
CA LEU A 21 1.65 16.05 12.52
C LEU A 21 0.92 16.15 11.17
N GLU A 22 0.78 17.35 10.61
CA GLU A 22 0.20 17.52 9.28
C GLU A 22 1.06 16.85 8.18
N ARG A 23 2.38 16.99 8.24
CA ARG A 23 3.30 16.30 7.30
C ARG A 23 3.15 14.78 7.39
N ASP A 24 3.10 14.25 8.61
CA ASP A 24 2.96 12.81 8.84
C ASP A 24 1.58 12.31 8.42
N ARG A 25 0.52 13.08 8.68
CA ARG A 25 -0.84 12.79 8.20
C ARG A 25 -0.89 12.71 6.68
N THR A 26 -0.31 13.67 5.97
CA THR A 26 -0.25 13.64 4.49
C THR A 26 0.50 12.40 4.00
N ARG A 27 1.61 12.03 4.65
CA ARG A 27 2.36 10.81 4.31
C ARG A 27 1.52 9.56 4.51
N CYS A 28 0.85 9.42 5.65
CA CYS A 28 -0.03 8.29 5.94
C CYS A 28 -1.18 8.18 4.92
N ILE A 29 -1.79 9.31 4.54
CA ILE A 29 -2.85 9.34 3.52
C ILE A 29 -2.34 8.84 2.17
N THR A 30 -1.17 9.31 1.73
CA THR A 30 -0.57 8.87 0.47
C THR A 30 -0.25 7.38 0.48
N ASN A 31 0.37 6.88 1.56
CA ASN A 31 0.69 5.47 1.70
C ASN A 31 -0.57 4.59 1.69
N ARG A 32 -1.61 4.96 2.44
CA ARG A 32 -2.89 4.23 2.45
C ARG A 32 -3.52 4.18 1.06
N LYS A 33 -3.56 5.30 0.34
CA LYS A 33 -4.10 5.34 -1.04
C LYS A 33 -3.35 4.40 -1.98
N GLN A 34 -2.03 4.33 -1.86
CA GLN A 34 -1.21 3.42 -2.67
C GLN A 34 -1.54 1.95 -2.34
N LEU A 35 -1.60 1.59 -1.05
CA LEU A 35 -1.94 0.23 -0.61
C LEU A 35 -3.35 -0.17 -1.06
N GLU A 36 -4.33 0.74 -1.00
CA GLU A 36 -5.70 0.51 -1.47
C GLU A 36 -5.76 0.24 -2.99
N SER A 37 -5.01 1.00 -3.80
CA SER A 37 -4.91 0.74 -5.26
C SER A 37 -4.32 -0.64 -5.52
N GLN A 38 -3.18 -0.95 -4.88
CA GLN A 38 -2.52 -2.25 -5.03
C GLN A 38 -3.41 -3.41 -4.57
N MET A 39 -4.14 -3.26 -3.47
CA MET A 39 -5.10 -4.24 -2.97
C MET A 39 -6.20 -4.49 -4.00
N THR A 40 -6.78 -3.42 -4.55
CA THR A 40 -7.86 -3.50 -5.54
C THR A 40 -7.38 -4.22 -6.80
N GLU A 41 -6.21 -3.85 -7.33
CA GLU A 41 -5.61 -4.49 -8.50
C GLU A 41 -5.34 -5.98 -8.27
N ASN A 42 -4.75 -6.36 -7.14
CA ASN A 42 -4.46 -7.77 -6.84
C ASN A 42 -5.74 -8.59 -6.65
N LYS A 43 -6.79 -8.02 -6.03
CA LYS A 43 -8.10 -8.67 -5.92
C LYS A 43 -8.73 -8.92 -7.29
N MET A 44 -8.71 -7.94 -8.18
CA MET A 44 -9.21 -8.10 -9.55
C MET A 44 -8.45 -9.19 -10.30
N VAL A 45 -7.11 -9.23 -10.20
CA VAL A 45 -6.32 -10.31 -10.82
C VAL A 45 -6.65 -11.67 -10.23
N LYS A 46 -6.82 -11.77 -8.90
CA LYS A 46 -7.20 -13.03 -8.25
C LYS A 46 -8.56 -13.52 -8.72
N GLU A 47 -9.55 -12.63 -8.79
CA GLU A 47 -10.88 -12.93 -9.30
C GLU A 47 -10.84 -13.45 -10.74
N GLU A 48 -10.02 -12.84 -11.60
CA GLU A 48 -9.87 -13.29 -12.98
C GLU A 48 -9.18 -14.65 -13.08
N LEU A 49 -8.09 -14.86 -12.32
CA LEU A 49 -7.42 -16.16 -12.25
C LEU A 49 -8.37 -17.26 -11.74
N ASP A 50 -9.25 -16.95 -10.80
CA ASP A 50 -10.22 -17.90 -10.25
C ASP A 50 -11.29 -18.34 -11.24
N ARG A 51 -11.57 -17.52 -12.26
CA ARG A 51 -12.50 -17.84 -13.35
C ARG A 51 -11.89 -18.71 -14.45
N LEU A 52 -10.56 -18.83 -14.51
CA LEU A 52 -9.89 -19.64 -15.51
C LEU A 52 -10.15 -21.14 -15.28
N GLU A 53 -10.37 -21.85 -16.38
CA GLU A 53 -10.53 -23.31 -16.40
C GLU A 53 -9.24 -24.04 -15.99
N GLU A 54 -9.38 -25.26 -15.49
CA GLU A 54 -8.22 -26.12 -15.21
C GLU A 54 -7.42 -26.37 -16.50
N GLY A 55 -6.10 -26.14 -16.44
CA GLY A 55 -5.22 -26.27 -17.60
C GLY A 55 -5.07 -25.01 -18.46
N ALA A 56 -5.71 -23.89 -18.11
CA ALA A 56 -5.47 -22.61 -18.77
C ALA A 56 -3.99 -22.18 -18.69
N GLU A 57 -3.44 -21.69 -19.80
CA GLU A 57 -2.06 -21.22 -19.85
C GLU A 57 -1.93 -19.82 -19.25
N VAL A 58 -1.15 -19.68 -18.18
CA VAL A 58 -0.84 -18.40 -17.54
C VAL A 58 0.61 -18.04 -17.79
N PHE A 59 0.85 -16.77 -18.11
CA PHE A 59 2.19 -16.24 -18.31
C PHE A 59 2.43 -15.02 -17.41
N LYS A 60 3.59 -14.98 -16.77
CA LYS A 60 4.05 -13.84 -15.96
C LYS A 60 5.08 -13.04 -16.73
N LEU A 61 4.89 -11.73 -16.82
CA LEU A 61 5.86 -10.81 -17.38
C LEU A 61 7.02 -10.59 -16.39
N ILE A 62 8.24 -10.91 -16.80
CA ILE A 62 9.48 -10.67 -16.05
C ILE A 62 10.45 -9.93 -16.98
N GLY A 63 10.65 -8.64 -16.73
CA GLY A 63 11.41 -7.78 -17.65
C GLY A 63 10.79 -7.77 -19.05
N PRO A 64 11.55 -8.05 -20.13
CA PRO A 64 11.02 -8.10 -21.49
C PRO A 64 10.44 -9.48 -21.90
N VAL A 65 10.36 -10.47 -21.00
CA VAL A 65 9.95 -11.84 -21.34
C VAL A 65 8.70 -12.31 -20.61
N LEU A 66 7.92 -13.18 -21.26
CA LEU A 66 6.79 -13.90 -20.67
C LEU A 66 7.24 -15.30 -20.25
N VAL A 67 7.07 -15.61 -18.97
CA VAL A 67 7.42 -16.91 -18.39
C VAL A 67 6.15 -17.68 -18.08
N LYS A 68 6.03 -18.90 -18.60
CA LYS A 68 4.89 -19.77 -18.30
C LYS A 68 4.84 -20.08 -16.80
N GLN A 69 3.64 -20.07 -16.24
CA GLN A 69 3.36 -20.31 -14.83
C GLN A 69 2.19 -21.26 -14.72
N GLU A 70 2.25 -22.15 -13.72
CA GLU A 70 1.11 -23.00 -13.39
C GLU A 70 -0.01 -22.14 -12.77
N LEU A 71 -1.25 -22.38 -13.17
CA LEU A 71 -2.41 -21.60 -12.72
C LEU A 71 -2.53 -21.59 -11.19
N GLY A 72 -2.29 -22.74 -10.54
CA GLY A 72 -2.31 -22.86 -9.08
C GLY A 72 -1.24 -21.99 -8.41
N GLU A 73 -0.02 -21.97 -8.94
CA GLU A 73 1.07 -21.15 -8.44
C GLU A 73 0.77 -19.65 -8.64
N ALA A 74 0.20 -19.27 -9.79
CA ALA A 74 -0.22 -17.90 -10.04
C ALA A 74 -1.28 -17.43 -9.02
N LYS A 75 -2.30 -18.25 -8.75
CA LYS A 75 -3.34 -17.96 -7.74
C LYS A 75 -2.74 -17.80 -6.34
N GLU A 76 -1.86 -18.70 -5.93
CA GLU A 76 -1.22 -18.65 -4.60
C GLU A 76 -0.32 -17.42 -4.47
N ASN A 77 0.43 -17.07 -5.50
CA ASN A 77 1.31 -15.90 -5.50
C ASN A 77 0.52 -14.59 -5.37
N VAL A 78 -0.60 -14.44 -6.08
CA VAL A 78 -1.46 -13.26 -5.95
C VAL A 78 -2.14 -13.24 -4.57
N GLN A 79 -2.58 -14.39 -4.06
CA GLN A 79 -3.16 -14.48 -2.71
C GLN A 79 -2.17 -14.05 -1.62
N LYS A 80 -0.93 -14.57 -1.66
CA LYS A 80 0.12 -14.15 -0.72
C LYS A 80 0.33 -12.65 -0.76
N ARG A 81 0.30 -12.03 -1.96
CA ARG A 81 0.45 -10.59 -2.10
C ARG A 81 -0.70 -9.80 -1.48
N ILE A 82 -1.94 -10.26 -1.66
CA ILE A 82 -3.12 -9.71 -0.97
C ILE A 82 -2.92 -9.78 0.55
N ASP A 83 -2.51 -10.93 1.07
CA ASP A 83 -2.31 -11.13 2.51
C ASP A 83 -1.22 -10.22 3.09
N TYR A 84 -0.14 -9.97 2.33
CA TYR A 84 0.90 -9.02 2.72
C TYR A 84 0.37 -7.59 2.77
N ILE A 85 -0.30 -7.11 1.71
CA ILE A 85 -0.86 -5.76 1.67
C ILE A 85 -1.87 -5.57 2.81
N GLN A 86 -2.69 -6.58 3.09
CA GLN A 86 -3.68 -6.52 4.17
C GLN A 86 -3.04 -6.43 5.56
N LYS A 87 -1.83 -6.97 5.76
CA LYS A 87 -1.08 -6.82 7.01
C LYS A 87 -0.40 -5.47 7.15
N GLU A 88 -0.12 -4.79 6.04
CA GLU A 88 0.50 -3.44 6.01
C GLU A 88 -0.51 -2.30 6.14
N MET A 89 -1.78 -2.55 5.82
CA MET A 89 -2.90 -1.62 6.02
C MET A 89 -3.34 -1.55 7.49
#